data_AF-A0A8S3FF75-F1
#
_entry.id   AF-A0A8S3FF75-F1
#
_cell.length_a   1.000
_cell.length_b   1.000
_cell.length_c   1.000
_cell.angle_alpha   90.00
_cell.angle_beta   90.00
_cell.angle_gamma   90.00
#
_symmetry.space_group_name_H-M   'P 1'
#
loop_
_entity.id
_entity.type
_entity.pdbx_description
1 polymer ?
#
loop_
_entity_poly.entity_id
_entity_poly.type
_entity_poly.pdbx_seq_one_letter_code
_entity_poly.pdbx_strand_id
1 'polypeptide(L)'
;THTQSKMALTIFLFNVSKLDGSTSKMDIIDENDDQSTFDKPAIKFIPEEDIPLLCAKVTFRGIHLWSNNVRIRNHTASFIARENKPKKFSFNIATVLVPDDKLKIEFFTSNSRKKRKKLIAIFEIMLECLIDTKYIDLREENLCDTNNHLIETTVQLRLYYTPPDIDQQMAGLGY
;
A
#
# COMPACT_ATOMS: atom_id res chain seq x y z
N THR A 1 -29.64 -5.66 -23.60
CA THR A 1 -28.59 -6.05 -22.63
C THR A 1 -27.91 -4.79 -22.14
N HIS A 2 -28.11 -4.40 -20.88
CA HIS A 2 -27.51 -3.20 -20.32
C HIS A 2 -25.99 -3.41 -20.20
N THR A 3 -25.20 -2.80 -21.08
CA THR A 3 -23.77 -2.63 -20.87
C THR A 3 -23.61 -1.66 -19.70
N GLN A 4 -23.35 -2.19 -18.50
CA GLN A 4 -22.96 -1.36 -17.37
C GLN A 4 -21.66 -0.66 -17.74
N SER A 5 -21.71 0.66 -17.92
CA SER A 5 -20.53 1.52 -17.96
C SER A 5 -19.69 1.25 -16.72
N LYS A 6 -18.54 0.59 -16.90
CA LYS A 6 -17.73 0.08 -15.79
C LYS A 6 -16.72 1.13 -15.36
N MET A 7 -17.21 2.16 -14.67
CA MET A 7 -16.35 3.18 -14.07
C MET A 7 -15.40 2.51 -13.07
N ALA A 8 -14.13 2.93 -13.09
CA ALA A 8 -13.12 2.32 -12.24
C ALA A 8 -12.05 3.32 -11.82
N LEU A 9 -11.59 3.20 -10.58
CA LEU A 9 -10.35 3.78 -10.09
C LEU A 9 -9.32 2.66 -9.95
N THR A 10 -8.19 2.79 -10.64
CA THR A 10 -7.10 1.83 -10.59
C THR A 10 -5.83 2.48 -10.07
N ILE A 11 -5.18 1.84 -9.11
CA ILE A 11 -3.92 2.28 -8.51
C ILE A 11 -2.86 1.23 -8.78
N PHE A 12 -1.70 1.65 -9.26
CA PHE A 12 -0.52 0.81 -9.40
C PHE A 12 0.54 1.28 -8.41
N LEU A 13 0.89 0.42 -7.46
CA LEU A 13 1.93 0.67 -6.47
C LEU A 13 3.22 -0.03 -6.90
N PHE A 14 4.33 0.73 -6.98
CA PHE A 14 5.60 0.24 -7.49
C PHE A 14 6.61 -0.01 -6.37
N ASN A 15 6.95 1.02 -5.61
CA ASN A 15 7.91 0.90 -4.52
C ASN A 15 7.58 1.85 -3.36
N VAL A 16 8.17 1.53 -2.22
CA VAL A 16 8.32 2.44 -1.09
C VAL A 16 9.80 2.45 -0.74
N SER A 17 10.41 3.63 -0.70
CA SER A 17 11.86 3.83 -0.58
C SER A 17 12.16 4.66 0.67
N LYS A 18 13.44 4.70 1.09
CA LYS A 18 13.88 5.41 2.31
C LYS A 18 13.07 4.96 3.54
N LEU A 19 12.75 3.66 3.60
CA LEU A 19 12.17 3.05 4.79
C LEU A 19 13.27 3.02 5.84
N ASP A 20 13.06 3.73 6.94
CA ASP A 20 13.97 3.70 8.08
C ASP A 20 14.17 2.25 8.50
N GLY A 21 15.36 1.74 8.19
CA GLY A 21 15.79 0.41 8.57
C GLY A 21 16.26 0.43 10.00
N SER A 22 15.64 1.24 10.86
CA SER A 22 15.95 1.22 12.28
C SER A 22 15.55 -0.16 12.79
N THR A 23 16.53 -1.04 12.84
CA THR A 23 16.82 -1.80 14.05
C THR A 23 16.82 -0.82 15.23
N SER A 24 15.63 -0.37 15.64
CA SER A 24 15.45 0.34 16.87
C SER A 24 15.80 -0.68 17.95
N LYS A 25 17.00 -0.54 18.52
CA LYS A 25 17.17 -0.81 19.94
C LYS A 25 16.13 0.07 20.64
N MET A 26 14.95 -0.50 20.85
CA MET A 26 13.94 0.04 21.74
C MET A 26 13.64 -1.09 22.72
N ASP A 27 13.91 -0.74 23.97
CA ASP A 27 13.90 -1.51 25.19
C ASP A 27 13.00 -2.74 25.17
N ILE A 28 13.65 -3.90 25.36
CA ILE A 28 12.99 -5.08 25.87
C ILE A 28 12.68 -4.75 27.33
N ILE A 29 11.41 -4.47 27.65
CA ILE A 29 10.95 -4.71 29.02
C ILE A 29 10.76 -6.22 29.07
N ASP A 30 11.80 -6.91 29.53
CA ASP A 30 11.77 -8.32 29.87
C ASP A 30 11.28 -8.41 31.31
N GLU A 31 9.97 -8.58 31.48
CA GLU A 31 9.42 -9.13 32.71
C GLU A 31 8.98 -10.56 32.39
N ASN A 32 9.93 -11.49 32.46
CA ASN A 32 9.74 -12.74 33.18
C ASN A 32 11.07 -13.49 33.36
N ASP A 33 11.49 -13.54 34.62
CA ASP A 33 12.24 -14.65 35.19
C ASP A 33 11.51 -15.98 34.89
N ASP A 34 12.17 -16.94 34.25
CA ASP A 34 12.52 -18.23 34.87
C ASP A 34 13.23 -19.21 33.92
N GLN A 35 14.02 -20.08 34.55
CA GLN A 35 15.10 -20.94 34.06
C GLN A 35 14.76 -22.06 33.04
N SER A 36 15.75 -22.46 32.22
CA SER A 36 16.52 -23.72 32.38
C SER A 36 17.18 -24.22 31.08
N THR A 37 18.39 -24.78 31.25
CA THR A 37 19.33 -25.27 30.23
C THR A 37 19.02 -26.69 29.79
N PHE A 38 19.12 -26.97 28.47
CA PHE A 38 19.33 -28.32 27.96
C PHE A 38 20.23 -28.32 26.71
N ASP A 39 21.36 -29.02 26.81
CA ASP A 39 22.34 -29.27 25.76
C ASP A 39 21.78 -30.15 24.63
N LYS A 40 21.88 -29.66 23.39
CA LYS A 40 21.79 -30.47 22.16
C LYS A 40 22.80 -29.97 21.12
N PRO A 41 23.36 -30.87 20.28
CA PRO A 41 24.44 -30.52 19.36
C PRO A 41 23.97 -29.52 18.31
N ALA A 42 24.76 -28.45 18.14
CA ALA A 42 24.48 -27.32 17.28
C ALA A 42 24.49 -27.70 15.80
N ILE A 43 23.32 -28.08 15.27
CA ILE A 43 22.99 -27.73 13.90
C ILE A 43 23.11 -26.21 13.85
N LYS A 44 23.98 -25.68 12.98
CA LYS A 44 23.97 -24.24 12.64
C LYS A 44 22.62 -23.94 11.99
N PHE A 45 21.59 -23.76 12.81
CA PHE A 45 20.45 -22.95 12.47
C PHE A 45 21.05 -21.58 12.17
N ILE A 46 21.19 -21.26 10.89
CA ILE A 46 21.17 -19.87 10.47
C ILE A 46 19.82 -19.39 11.01
N PRO A 47 19.77 -18.49 12.01
CA PRO A 47 18.50 -17.99 12.47
C PRO A 47 17.80 -17.46 11.23
N GLU A 48 16.57 -17.91 10.96
CA GLU A 48 15.72 -17.18 10.03
C GLU A 48 15.68 -15.75 10.56
N GLU A 49 16.46 -14.88 9.92
CA GLU A 49 16.46 -13.45 10.18
C GLU A 49 15.00 -13.04 10.17
N ASP A 50 14.58 -12.28 11.17
CA ASP A 50 13.20 -11.81 11.25
C ASP A 50 13.06 -10.77 10.11
N ILE A 51 12.72 -11.27 8.91
CA ILE A 51 12.74 -10.49 7.68
C ILE A 51 11.63 -9.45 7.77
N PRO A 52 11.96 -8.15 7.80
CA PRO A 52 10.94 -7.12 7.86
C PRO A 52 10.11 -7.14 6.57
N LEU A 53 8.79 -7.24 6.75
CA LEU A 53 7.82 -7.26 5.67
C LEU A 53 7.02 -5.96 5.68
N LEU A 54 6.74 -5.43 4.49
CA LEU A 54 5.83 -4.32 4.28
C LEU A 54 4.55 -4.81 3.61
N CYS A 55 3.41 -4.27 4.01
CA CYS A 55 2.17 -4.36 3.25
C CYS A 55 1.46 -3.01 3.23
N ALA A 56 0.57 -2.84 2.27
CA ALA A 56 -0.19 -1.62 2.04
C ALA A 56 -1.68 -1.92 2.15
N LYS A 57 -2.43 -1.01 2.78
CA LYS A 57 -3.89 -0.97 2.75
C LYS A 57 -4.31 0.29 2.01
N VAL A 58 -5.01 0.11 0.91
CA VAL A 58 -5.55 1.21 0.10
C VAL A 58 -7.02 1.37 0.45
N THR A 59 -7.42 2.59 0.80
CA THR A 59 -8.77 2.96 1.19
C THR A 59 -9.32 4.02 0.25
N PHE A 60 -10.47 3.74 -0.34
CA PHE A 60 -11.23 4.69 -1.16
C PHE A 60 -12.72 4.53 -0.85
N ARG A 61 -13.40 5.63 -0.48
CA ARG A 61 -14.82 5.65 -0.09
C ARG A 61 -15.23 4.52 0.87
N GLY A 62 -14.41 4.28 1.90
CA GLY A 62 -14.64 3.24 2.91
C GLY A 62 -14.34 1.80 2.46
N ILE A 63 -14.03 1.56 1.18
CA ILE A 63 -13.61 0.25 0.68
C ILE A 63 -12.11 0.07 0.93
N HIS A 64 -11.72 -1.08 1.48
CA HIS A 64 -10.34 -1.39 1.81
C HIS A 64 -9.80 -2.56 0.98
N LEU A 65 -8.66 -2.36 0.33
CA LEU A 65 -7.93 -3.41 -0.38
C LEU A 65 -6.51 -3.54 0.17
N TRP A 66 -6.03 -4.77 0.32
CA TRP A 66 -4.69 -5.06 0.86
C TRP A 66 -3.74 -5.59 -0.21
N SER A 67 -2.47 -5.20 -0.11
CA SER A 67 -1.40 -5.92 -0.81
C SER A 67 -0.96 -7.16 -0.04
N ASN A 68 -0.27 -8.03 -0.77
CA ASN A 68 0.55 -9.07 -0.17
C ASN A 68 1.72 -8.44 0.59
N ASN A 69 2.28 -9.21 1.52
CA ASN A 69 3.54 -8.83 2.17
C ASN A 69 4.68 -8.89 1.15
N VAL A 70 5.53 -7.86 1.15
CA VAL A 70 6.77 -7.78 0.37
C VAL A 70 7.95 -7.58 1.31
N ARG A 71 9.09 -8.18 1.00
CA ARG A 71 10.31 -8.04 1.83
C ARG A 71 10.87 -6.64 1.67
N ILE A 72 11.28 -6.04 2.77
CA ILE A 72 12.08 -4.82 2.77
C ILE A 72 13.54 -5.22 2.58
N ARG A 73 14.21 -4.65 1.57
CA ARG A 73 15.64 -4.84 1.28
C ARG A 73 16.26 -3.50 0.95
N ASN A 74 17.43 -3.20 1.52
CA ASN A 74 18.14 -1.92 1.28
C ASN A 74 17.21 -0.71 1.43
N HIS A 75 16.48 -0.63 2.55
CA HIS A 75 15.53 0.45 2.83
C HIS A 75 14.40 0.62 1.80
N THR A 76 14.14 -0.41 1.00
CA THR A 76 13.16 -0.35 -0.10
C THR A 76 12.27 -1.59 -0.08
N ALA A 77 10.97 -1.38 -0.29
CA ALA A 77 9.98 -2.42 -0.53
C ALA A 77 9.48 -2.32 -1.97
N SER A 78 9.74 -3.34 -2.79
CA SER A 78 9.22 -3.41 -4.15
C SER A 78 7.91 -4.19 -4.19
N PHE A 79 6.88 -3.56 -4.76
CA PHE A 79 5.57 -4.15 -5.05
C PHE A 79 5.47 -4.66 -6.48
N ILE A 80 6.60 -4.76 -7.18
CA ILE A 80 6.70 -5.31 -8.52
C ILE A 80 6.91 -6.83 -8.42
N ALA A 81 5.97 -7.61 -8.97
CA ALA A 81 6.08 -9.05 -9.04
C ALA A 81 7.18 -9.49 -10.02
N ARG A 82 7.56 -10.77 -10.00
CA ARG A 82 8.62 -11.35 -10.85
C ARG A 82 8.45 -11.08 -12.36
N GLU A 83 7.23 -10.84 -12.82
CA GLU A 83 6.89 -10.51 -14.21
C GLU A 83 6.97 -9.00 -14.52
N ASN A 84 7.65 -8.20 -13.69
CA ASN A 84 7.70 -6.74 -13.79
C ASN A 84 6.32 -6.06 -13.73
N LYS A 85 5.32 -6.73 -13.14
CA LYS A 85 3.96 -6.20 -12.97
C LYS A 85 3.84 -5.53 -11.59
N PRO A 86 3.52 -4.22 -11.52
CA PRO A 86 3.29 -3.55 -10.25
C PRO A 86 2.03 -4.07 -9.56
N LYS A 87 1.92 -3.85 -8.25
CA LYS A 87 0.72 -4.23 -7.50
C LYS A 87 -0.45 -3.34 -7.91
N LYS A 88 -1.46 -3.96 -8.50
CA LYS A 88 -2.71 -3.31 -8.92
C LYS A 88 -3.78 -3.37 -7.82
N PHE A 89 -4.43 -2.25 -7.56
CA PHE A 89 -5.66 -2.13 -6.80
C PHE A 89 -6.74 -1.59 -7.74
N SER A 90 -7.91 -2.21 -7.76
CA SER A 90 -9.01 -1.80 -8.64
C SER A 90 -10.29 -1.65 -7.84
N PHE A 91 -10.85 -0.44 -7.88
CA PHE A 91 -12.15 -0.11 -7.33
C PHE A 91 -13.12 0.04 -8.50
N ASN A 92 -14.18 -0.78 -8.54
CA ASN A 92 -15.33 -0.48 -9.38
C ASN A 92 -16.13 0.61 -8.65
N ILE A 93 -16.33 1.76 -9.29
CA ILE A 93 -17.00 2.89 -8.63
C ILE A 93 -18.41 3.05 -9.19
N ALA A 94 -19.40 3.20 -8.30
CA ALA A 94 -20.81 3.31 -8.70
C ALA A 94 -21.18 4.73 -9.15
N THR A 95 -20.44 5.73 -8.66
CA THR A 95 -20.64 7.14 -8.98
C THR A 95 -19.34 7.77 -9.44
N VAL A 96 -19.45 8.86 -10.21
CA VAL A 96 -18.30 9.64 -10.68
C VAL A 96 -17.45 10.14 -9.51
N LEU A 97 -16.18 10.41 -9.80
CA LEU A 97 -15.32 11.09 -8.84
C LEU A 97 -15.82 12.53 -8.62
N VAL A 98 -15.71 13.00 -7.38
CA VAL A 98 -15.98 14.39 -7.00
C VAL A 98 -14.70 15.03 -6.45
N PRO A 99 -14.54 16.36 -6.47
CA PRO A 99 -13.29 17.02 -6.04
C PRO A 99 -12.82 16.64 -4.64
N ASP A 100 -13.77 16.38 -3.73
CA ASP A 100 -13.49 16.02 -2.34
C ASP A 100 -13.10 14.54 -2.14
N ASP A 101 -13.13 13.72 -3.19
CA ASP A 101 -12.74 12.32 -3.07
C ASP A 101 -11.27 12.18 -2.72
N LYS A 102 -10.99 11.37 -1.69
CA LYS A 102 -9.64 11.10 -1.20
C LYS A 102 -9.27 9.64 -1.36
N LEU A 103 -8.02 9.41 -1.73
CA LEU A 103 -7.38 8.11 -1.65
C LEU A 103 -6.39 8.11 -0.49
N LYS A 104 -6.52 7.13 0.41
CA LYS A 104 -5.57 6.91 1.50
C LYS A 104 -4.84 5.59 1.31
N ILE A 105 -3.52 5.58 1.46
CA ILE A 105 -2.70 4.37 1.51
C ILE A 105 -1.96 4.32 2.84
N GLU A 106 -2.18 3.25 3.59
CA GLU A 106 -1.55 3.02 4.88
C GLU A 106 -0.51 1.90 4.75
N PHE A 107 0.73 2.15 5.17
CA PHE A 107 1.83 1.20 5.08
C PHE A 107 2.13 0.61 6.44
N PHE A 108 2.16 -0.72 6.49
CA PHE A 108 2.37 -1.47 7.73
C PHE A 108 3.60 -2.35 7.63
N THR A 109 4.43 -2.29 8.66
CA THR A 109 5.49 -3.27 8.88
C THR A 109 4.96 -4.44 9.69
N SER A 110 5.49 -5.61 9.40
CA SER A 110 5.29 -6.81 10.21
C SER A 110 6.57 -7.61 10.18
N ASN A 111 6.75 -8.47 11.17
CA ASN A 111 7.85 -9.43 11.14
C ASN A 111 7.31 -10.85 11.03
N SER A 112 8.09 -11.73 10.39
CA SER A 112 7.67 -13.10 10.09
C SER A 112 7.16 -13.86 11.32
N ARG A 113 7.71 -13.54 12.50
CA ARG A 113 7.32 -14.14 13.80
C ARG A 113 6.21 -13.39 14.53
N LYS A 114 5.99 -12.11 14.24
CA LYS A 114 5.01 -11.25 14.92
C LYS A 114 3.71 -11.17 14.13
N LYS A 115 2.60 -11.64 14.74
CA LYS A 115 1.26 -11.53 14.14
C LYS A 115 0.74 -10.08 13.99
N ARG A 116 1.33 -9.11 14.72
CA ARG A 116 0.85 -7.73 14.74
C ARG A 116 1.51 -6.90 13.64
N LYS A 117 0.68 -6.19 12.86
CA LYS A 117 1.08 -5.17 11.89
C LYS A 117 1.22 -3.81 12.60
N LYS A 118 2.33 -3.10 12.39
CA LYS A 118 2.55 -1.73 12.89
C LYS A 118 2.41 -0.75 11.74
N LEU A 119 1.51 0.22 11.87
CA LEU A 119 1.41 1.35 10.93
C LEU A 119 2.68 2.20 11.03
N ILE A 120 3.32 2.50 9.90
CA ILE A 120 4.56 3.27 9.86
C ILE A 120 4.48 4.53 9.00
N ALA A 121 3.60 4.54 7.99
CA ALA A 121 3.51 5.65 7.07
C ALA A 121 2.13 5.71 6.40
N ILE A 122 1.72 6.90 6.01
CA ILE A 122 0.44 7.20 5.39
C ILE A 122 0.69 8.09 4.17
N PHE A 123 0.07 7.74 3.05
CA PHE A 123 -0.07 8.60 1.88
C PHE A 123 -1.54 8.99 1.74
N GLU A 124 -1.84 10.27 1.52
CA GLU A 124 -3.18 10.75 1.23
C GLU A 124 -3.13 11.74 0.06
N ILE A 125 -4.06 11.60 -0.88
CA ILE A 125 -4.18 12.48 -2.05
C ILE A 125 -5.63 12.78 -2.38
N MET A 126 -5.91 14.04 -2.73
CA MET A 126 -7.18 14.48 -3.31
C MET A 126 -7.23 14.07 -4.79
N LEU A 127 -8.36 13.51 -5.22
CA LEU A 127 -8.51 12.99 -6.58
C LEU A 127 -9.05 14.01 -7.59
N GLU A 128 -9.20 15.28 -7.20
CA GLU A 128 -9.71 16.36 -8.06
C GLU A 128 -9.00 16.40 -9.41
N CYS A 129 -7.67 16.45 -9.43
CA CYS A 129 -6.91 16.50 -10.69
C CYS A 129 -7.10 15.25 -11.56
N LEU A 130 -7.47 14.10 -10.97
CA LEU A 130 -7.67 12.84 -11.68
C LEU A 130 -9.00 12.83 -12.47
N ILE A 131 -9.96 13.68 -12.10
CA ILE A 131 -11.25 13.82 -12.79
C ILE A 131 -11.02 14.23 -14.26
N ASP A 132 -10.15 15.23 -14.47
CA ASP A 132 -9.87 15.78 -15.79
C ASP A 132 -8.76 15.02 -16.51
N THR A 133 -7.65 14.78 -15.82
CA THR A 133 -6.45 14.17 -16.42
C THR A 133 -6.63 12.67 -16.68
N LYS A 134 -7.52 12.01 -15.92
CA LYS A 134 -7.75 10.56 -15.93
C LYS A 134 -6.52 9.71 -15.56
N TYR A 135 -5.37 10.35 -15.35
CA TYR A 135 -4.09 9.72 -15.09
C TYR A 135 -3.17 10.63 -14.28
N ILE A 136 -2.54 10.06 -13.24
CA ILE A 136 -1.50 10.73 -12.47
C ILE A 136 -0.30 9.78 -12.32
N ASP A 137 0.91 10.27 -12.59
CA ASP A 137 2.20 9.59 -12.37
C ASP A 137 2.95 10.23 -11.21
N LEU A 138 2.89 9.60 -10.03
CA LEU A 138 3.60 10.04 -8.83
C LEU A 138 4.91 9.26 -8.74
N ARG A 139 5.99 9.87 -9.24
CA ARG A 139 7.29 9.19 -9.37
C ARG A 139 7.98 8.99 -8.02
N GLU A 140 7.85 9.96 -7.13
CA GLU A 140 8.41 9.92 -5.78
C GLU A 140 7.68 10.95 -4.91
N GLU A 141 6.85 10.49 -3.99
CA GLU A 141 6.09 11.35 -3.07
C GLU A 141 6.42 11.01 -1.63
N ASN A 142 6.63 12.03 -0.80
CA ASN A 142 6.87 11.86 0.62
C ASN A 142 5.62 11.34 1.34
N LEU A 143 5.84 10.55 2.38
CA LEU A 143 4.78 10.02 3.23
C LEU A 143 4.67 10.85 4.52
N CYS A 144 3.57 10.65 5.25
CA CYS A 144 3.39 11.16 6.59
C CYS A 144 3.47 10.03 7.63
N ASP A 145 3.88 10.35 8.86
CA ASP A 145 3.76 9.46 10.01
C ASP A 145 2.32 9.41 10.57
N THR A 146 2.12 8.73 11.71
CA THR A 146 0.80 8.64 12.37
C THR A 146 0.33 9.94 13.02
N ASN A 147 1.23 10.90 13.20
CA ASN A 147 0.96 12.24 13.74
C ASN A 147 0.82 13.28 12.63
N ASN A 148 0.77 12.85 11.37
CA ASN A 148 0.67 13.69 10.18
C ASN A 148 1.90 14.59 9.93
N HIS A 149 3.08 14.17 10.37
CA HIS A 149 4.35 14.81 10.03
C HIS A 149 4.93 14.18 8.76
N LEU A 150 5.44 15.02 7.85
CA LEU A 150 6.14 14.56 6.66
C LEU A 150 7.43 13.82 7.06
N ILE A 151 7.67 12.66 6.47
CA ILE A 151 8.85 11.82 6.69
C ILE A 151 9.62 11.61 5.39
N GLU A 152 10.89 11.18 5.51
CA GLU A 152 11.76 10.96 4.35
C GLU A 152 11.36 9.74 3.51
N THR A 153 10.55 8.82 4.05
CA THR A 153 10.05 7.67 3.31
C THR A 153 9.21 8.14 2.13
N THR A 154 9.48 7.60 0.94
CA THR A 154 8.78 7.97 -0.29
C THR A 154 8.03 6.81 -0.92
N VAL A 155 7.01 7.10 -1.70
CA VAL A 155 6.22 6.13 -2.48
C VAL A 155 6.23 6.48 -3.96
N GLN A 156 6.30 5.44 -4.81
CA GLN A 156 6.05 5.56 -6.24
C GLN A 156 4.74 4.86 -6.61
N LEU A 157 3.81 5.60 -7.23
CA LEU A 157 2.52 5.06 -7.65
C LEU A 157 1.94 5.77 -8.87
N ARG A 158 0.99 5.10 -9.54
CA ARG A 158 0.18 5.66 -10.62
C ARG A 158 -1.29 5.49 -10.34
N LEU A 159 -2.10 6.48 -10.69
CA LEU A 159 -3.54 6.42 -10.62
C LEU A 159 -4.13 6.53 -12.01
N TYR A 160 -5.19 5.76 -12.27
CA TYR A 160 -5.97 5.82 -13.49
C TYR A 160 -7.45 5.85 -13.14
N TYR A 161 -8.18 6.77 -13.76
CA TYR A 161 -9.63 6.86 -13.67
C TYR A 161 -10.27 6.53 -15.02
N THR A 162 -11.21 5.60 -15.00
CA THR A 162 -12.09 5.29 -16.13
C THR A 162 -13.44 5.96 -15.87
N PRO A 163 -13.73 7.13 -16.50
CA PRO A 163 -15.01 7.82 -16.36
C PRO A 163 -16.15 7.03 -17.01
N PRO A 164 -17.41 7.42 -16.80
CA PRO A 164 -18.54 6.78 -17.46
C PRO A 164 -18.47 7.00 -18.98
N ASP A 165 -18.89 6.00 -19.74
CA ASP A 165 -18.93 6.06 -21.19
C ASP A 165 -20.14 6.92 -21.63
N ILE A 166 -19.89 8.20 -21.92
CA ILE A 166 -20.95 9.18 -22.23
C ILE A 166 -21.62 8.85 -23.58
N ASP A 167 -20.86 8.29 -24.53
CA ASP A 167 -21.36 7.95 -25.86
C ASP A 167 -22.38 6.79 -25.83
N GLN A 168 -22.30 5.89 -24.84
CA GLN A 168 -23.30 4.83 -24.65
C GLN A 168 -24.61 5.35 -24.03
N GLN A 169 -24.62 6.54 -23.42
CA GLN A 169 -25.83 7.13 -22.84
C GLN A 169 -26.66 7.89 -23.89
N MET A 170 -26.01 8.51 -24.89
CA MET A 170 -26.73 9.21 -25.97
C MET A 170 -27.28 8.26 -27.05
N ALA A 171 -26.63 7.11 -27.28
CA ALA A 171 -27.13 6.10 -28.23
C ALA A 171 -28.42 5.38 -27.77
N GLY A 172 -28.76 5.45 -26.47
CA GLY A 172 -29.99 4.87 -25.90
C GLY A 172 -31.22 5.78 -25.91
N LEU A 173 -31.07 7.04 -26.36
CA LEU A 173 -32.14 8.04 -26.44
C LEU A 173 -32.45 8.45 -27.89
N GLY A 174 -32.11 7.59 -28.87
CA GLY A 174 -32.42 7.81 -30.27
C GLY A 174 -33.93 7.96 -30.51
N TYR A 175 -34.29 9.14 -31.01
CA TYR A 175 -35.57 9.48 -31.65
C TYR A 175 -35.94 8.52 -32.78
#